data_AF-A0A150MUE3-F1
#
_entry.id   AF-A0A150MUE3-F1
#
_cell.length_a   1.000
_cell.length_b   1.000
_cell.length_c   1.000
_cell.angle_alpha   90.00
_cell.angle_beta   90.00
_cell.angle_gamma   90.00
#
_symmetry.space_group_name_H-M   'P 1'
#
loop_
_entity.id
_entity.type
_entity.pdbx_description
1 polymer ?
#
loop_
_entity_poly.entity_id
_entity_poly.type
_entity_poly.pdbx_seq_one_letter_code
_entity_poly.pdbx_strand_id
1 'polypeptide(L)'
;MTDGRRYTALRRNALACVALPTCGLAMAEAERYLPKLLDKIEEIIAENGLRDEEITIRMTGCPNGCARHVLAEIAFVGKAVGKYNMYLGAAFNGTRLGKLYRENIGEEEILRELRVLLSRYAKERLDGEHFGDFVIRAGIVKEVTDGTNFHD
;
A
#
# COMPACT_ATOMS: atom_id res chain seq x y z
N MET A 1 19.69 6.14 19.06
CA MET A 1 19.19 5.57 17.79
C MET A 1 18.43 4.30 18.15
N THR A 2 17.14 4.22 17.85
CA THR A 2 16.35 3.01 18.10
C THR A 2 16.78 1.91 17.13
N ASP A 3 16.96 0.69 17.62
CA ASP A 3 17.21 -0.48 16.78
C ASP A 3 16.03 -0.68 15.81
N GLY A 4 16.31 -0.77 14.51
CA GLY A 4 15.30 -0.90 13.45
C GLY A 4 14.46 -2.18 13.57
N ARG A 5 14.93 -3.17 14.35
CA ARG A 5 14.18 -4.39 14.70
C ARG A 5 12.94 -4.14 15.56
N ARG A 6 12.81 -2.95 16.18
CA ARG A 6 11.59 -2.60 16.94
C ARG A 6 10.35 -2.43 16.05
N TYR A 7 10.54 -2.05 14.78
CA TYR A 7 9.44 -1.81 13.84
C TYR A 7 9.10 -3.06 13.03
N THR A 8 7.85 -3.17 12.56
CA THR A 8 7.48 -4.22 11.60
C THR A 8 8.25 -4.06 10.29
N ALA A 9 8.41 -5.15 9.56
CA ALA A 9 9.01 -5.12 8.23
C ALA A 9 8.24 -4.20 7.27
N LEU A 10 6.90 -4.17 7.38
CA LEU A 10 6.03 -3.26 6.65
C LEU A 10 6.35 -1.79 6.94
N ARG A 11 6.48 -1.38 8.20
CA ARG A 11 6.78 0.03 8.54
C ARG A 11 8.16 0.47 8.07
N ARG A 12 9.16 -0.42 8.09
CA ARG A 12 10.49 -0.12 7.52
C ARG A 12 10.44 0.12 6.01
N ASN A 13 9.49 -0.51 5.32
CA ASN A 13 9.27 -0.41 3.88
C ASN A 13 8.16 0.61 3.51
N ALA A 14 7.78 1.49 4.44
CA ALA A 14 6.76 2.51 4.23
C ALA A 14 7.34 3.84 3.74
N LEU A 15 6.66 4.50 2.79
CA LEU A 15 7.06 5.81 2.27
C LEU A 15 5.84 6.71 2.00
N ALA A 16 5.89 7.96 2.45
CA ALA A 16 4.91 9.00 2.10
C ALA A 16 5.60 10.18 1.41
N CYS A 17 4.85 10.93 0.59
CA CYS A 17 5.26 12.29 0.21
C CYS A 17 4.81 13.30 1.27
N VAL A 18 5.34 14.52 1.18
CA VAL A 18 5.04 15.60 2.15
C VAL A 18 3.54 15.90 2.24
N ALA A 19 2.90 16.10 1.09
CA ALA A 19 1.50 16.54 1.00
C ALA A 19 1.22 17.80 1.85
N LEU A 20 0.12 17.84 2.60
CA LEU A 20 -0.23 18.98 3.44
C LEU A 20 0.71 19.09 4.67
N PRO A 21 1.00 20.30 5.16
CA PRO A 21 0.39 21.59 4.79
C PRO A 21 1.17 22.39 3.73
N THR A 22 2.33 21.92 3.26
CA THR A 22 3.26 22.73 2.45
C THR A 22 3.14 22.49 0.94
N CYS A 23 2.67 21.32 0.51
CA CYS A 23 2.44 21.05 -0.91
C CYS A 23 1.12 21.66 -1.37
N GLY A 24 1.19 22.71 -2.20
CA GLY A 24 0.00 23.37 -2.78
C GLY A 24 -0.81 22.51 -3.76
N LEU A 25 -0.34 21.31 -4.11
CA LEU A 25 -1.01 20.36 -5.01
C LEU A 25 -1.66 19.19 -4.25
N ALA A 26 -1.60 19.18 -2.92
CA ALA A 26 -2.11 18.07 -2.12
C ALA A 26 -3.65 18.01 -2.16
N MET A 27 -4.18 16.81 -2.41
CA MET A 27 -5.62 16.53 -2.38
C MET A 27 -6.02 15.83 -1.07
N ALA A 28 -5.11 15.06 -0.49
CA ALA A 28 -5.25 14.38 0.79
C ALA A 28 -3.93 14.45 1.60
N GLU A 29 -3.98 14.10 2.88
CA GLU A 29 -2.79 13.93 3.70
C GLU A 29 -1.91 12.76 3.20
N ALA A 30 -0.61 12.83 3.47
CA ALA A 30 0.29 11.69 3.27
C ALA A 30 1.25 11.53 4.45
N GLU A 31 2.30 12.36 4.56
CA GLU A 31 3.31 12.28 5.61
C GLU A 31 2.73 12.21 7.02
N ARG A 32 1.79 13.11 7.33
CA ARG A 32 1.19 13.21 8.69
C ARG A 32 0.17 12.12 9.01
N TYR A 33 -0.36 11.47 7.99
CA TYR A 33 -1.41 10.47 8.13
C TYR A 33 -0.87 9.04 8.09
N LEU A 34 0.13 8.77 7.23
CA LEU A 34 0.68 7.43 7.06
C LEU A 34 1.10 6.77 8.39
N PRO A 35 1.78 7.43 9.35
CA PRO A 35 2.10 6.81 10.64
C PRO A 35 0.88 6.29 11.41
N LYS A 36 -0.23 7.05 11.40
CA LYS A 36 -1.47 6.67 12.10
C LYS A 36 -2.18 5.52 11.41
N LEU A 37 -2.16 5.51 10.07
CA LEU A 37 -2.70 4.40 9.29
C LEU A 37 -1.85 3.14 9.51
N LEU A 38 -0.53 3.27 9.55
CA LEU A 38 0.38 2.17 9.81
C LEU A 38 0.15 1.54 11.18
N ASP A 39 -0.10 2.32 12.24
CA ASP A 39 -0.41 1.78 13.57
C ASP A 39 -1.58 0.77 13.49
N LYS A 40 -2.64 1.11 12.74
CA LYS A 40 -3.83 0.27 12.55
C LYS A 40 -3.57 -0.93 11.63
N ILE A 41 -2.74 -0.76 10.60
CA ILE A 41 -2.35 -1.86 9.71
C ILE A 41 -1.44 -2.85 10.45
N GLU A 42 -0.56 -2.37 11.34
CA GLU A 42 0.33 -3.22 12.13
C GLU A 42 -0.43 -4.14 13.09
N GLU A 43 -1.61 -3.72 13.59
CA GLU A 43 -2.51 -4.61 14.33
C GLU A 43 -2.98 -5.78 13.45
N ILE A 44 -3.41 -5.50 12.22
CA ILE A 44 -3.82 -6.53 11.25
C ILE A 44 -2.64 -7.45 10.89
N ILE A 45 -1.44 -6.89 10.70
CA ILE A 45 -0.22 -7.65 10.43
C ILE A 45 0.11 -8.60 11.58
N ALA A 46 -0.01 -8.12 12.83
CA ALA A 46 0.23 -8.93 14.02
C ALA A 46 -0.81 -10.05 14.18
N GLU A 47 -2.10 -9.76 13.97
CA GLU A 47 -3.18 -10.75 13.99
C GLU A 47 -2.95 -11.92 13.01
N ASN A 48 -2.23 -11.67 11.91
CA ASN A 48 -1.97 -12.65 10.85
C ASN A 48 -0.53 -13.21 10.86
N GLY A 49 0.29 -12.86 11.86
CA GLY A 49 1.66 -13.38 11.99
C GLY A 49 2.63 -12.88 10.90
N LEU A 50 2.32 -11.76 10.24
CA LEU A 50 3.09 -11.21 9.11
C LEU A 50 4.14 -10.18 9.54
N ARG A 51 4.54 -10.16 10.81
CA ARG A 51 5.35 -9.08 11.41
C ARG A 51 6.68 -8.85 10.69
N ASP A 52 7.32 -9.93 10.25
CA ASP A 52 8.63 -9.94 9.62
C ASP A 52 8.54 -9.99 8.09
N GLU A 53 7.34 -10.02 7.53
CA GLU A 53 7.11 -10.05 6.08
C GLU A 53 7.29 -8.65 5.49
N GLU A 54 8.16 -8.55 4.48
CA GLU A 54 8.45 -7.30 3.80
C GLU A 54 7.35 -6.99 2.77
N ILE A 55 6.50 -6.03 3.11
CA ILE A 55 5.45 -5.51 2.23
C ILE A 55 5.70 -4.01 2.05
N THR A 56 5.83 -3.59 0.80
CA THR A 56 6.03 -2.19 0.44
C THR A 56 4.71 -1.44 0.43
N ILE A 57 4.64 -0.37 1.23
CA ILE A 57 3.46 0.47 1.35
C ILE A 57 3.81 1.94 1.06
N ARG A 58 3.09 2.57 0.13
CA ARG A 58 3.39 3.96 -0.25
C ARG A 58 2.15 4.84 -0.31
N MET A 59 2.29 6.09 0.12
CA MET A 59 1.20 7.06 0.15
C MET A 59 1.61 8.37 -0.54
N THR A 60 0.85 8.76 -1.56
CA THR A 60 0.99 10.06 -2.23
C THR A 60 -0.28 10.87 -2.01
N GLY A 61 -0.15 12.15 -1.65
CA GLY A 61 -1.29 13.03 -1.36
C GLY A 61 -2.06 13.50 -2.60
N CYS A 62 -1.57 13.24 -3.81
CA CYS A 62 -2.19 13.58 -5.09
C CYS A 62 -1.63 12.69 -6.23
N PRO A 63 -2.23 12.69 -7.43
CA PRO A 63 -1.85 11.77 -8.52
C PRO A 63 -0.47 12.03 -9.15
N ASN A 64 0.23 13.13 -8.80
CA ASN A 64 1.59 13.40 -9.29
C ASN A 64 2.61 12.35 -8.85
N GLY A 65 2.32 11.60 -7.78
CA GLY A 65 3.07 10.39 -7.47
C GLY A 65 4.46 10.57 -6.87
N CYS A 66 4.73 11.66 -6.16
CA CYS A 66 6.04 11.96 -5.54
C CYS A 66 6.58 10.83 -4.64
N ALA A 67 5.69 10.06 -4.01
CA ALA A 67 6.04 8.89 -3.20
C ALA A 67 6.30 7.61 -4.01
N ARG A 68 6.32 7.67 -5.35
CA ARG A 68 6.49 6.50 -6.24
C ARG A 68 5.48 5.38 -5.97
N HIS A 69 4.21 5.77 -5.80
CA HIS A 69 3.11 4.88 -5.41
C HIS A 69 2.90 3.70 -6.37
N VAL A 70 3.09 3.90 -7.68
CA VAL A 70 2.91 2.86 -8.71
C VAL A 70 3.89 1.68 -8.56
N LEU A 71 4.96 1.84 -7.78
CA LEU A 71 5.99 0.82 -7.53
C LEU A 71 5.89 0.24 -6.11
N ALA A 72 4.71 0.25 -5.50
CA ALA A 72 4.45 -0.30 -4.18
C ALA A 72 3.40 -1.39 -4.26
N GLU A 73 3.60 -2.47 -3.50
CA GLU A 73 2.66 -3.59 -3.45
C GLU A 73 1.29 -3.16 -2.91
N ILE A 74 1.28 -2.20 -1.97
CA ILE A 74 0.10 -1.48 -1.49
C ILE A 74 0.36 0.01 -1.65
N ALA A 75 -0.53 0.72 -2.36
CA ALA A 75 -0.38 2.15 -2.54
C ALA A 75 -1.68 2.94 -2.35
N PHE A 76 -1.54 4.16 -1.85
CA PHE A 76 -2.64 5.11 -1.67
C PHE A 76 -2.36 6.41 -2.42
N VAL A 77 -3.31 6.83 -3.25
CA VAL A 77 -3.26 8.08 -4.01
C VAL A 77 -4.38 8.99 -3.56
N GLY A 78 -4.05 10.13 -2.97
CA GLY A 78 -5.02 11.11 -2.50
C GLY A 78 -5.92 11.61 -3.63
N LYS A 79 -7.23 11.57 -3.38
CA LYS A 79 -8.28 12.01 -4.32
C LYS A 79 -9.14 13.14 -3.76
N ALA A 80 -9.37 13.13 -2.45
CA ALA A 80 -10.00 14.22 -1.70
C ALA A 80 -9.60 14.12 -0.22
N VAL A 81 -10.00 15.09 0.61
CA VAL A 81 -9.69 15.08 2.05
C VAL A 81 -10.17 13.76 2.68
N GLY A 82 -9.22 12.97 3.19
CA GLY A 82 -9.50 11.67 3.82
C GLY A 82 -9.91 10.55 2.85
N LYS A 83 -9.76 10.75 1.53
CA LYS A 83 -10.14 9.78 0.49
C LYS A 83 -8.98 9.46 -0.45
N TYR A 84 -8.83 8.18 -0.75
CA TYR A 84 -7.70 7.65 -1.53
C TYR A 84 -8.18 6.65 -2.58
N ASN A 85 -7.48 6.62 -3.71
CA ASN A 85 -7.46 5.45 -4.58
C ASN A 85 -6.45 4.46 -4.03
N MET A 86 -6.85 3.20 -3.92
CA MET A 86 -5.99 2.11 -3.46
C MET A 86 -5.51 1.30 -4.65
N TYR A 87 -4.20 1.12 -4.75
CA TYR A 87 -3.52 0.34 -5.78
C TYR A 87 -2.87 -0.88 -5.15
N LEU A 88 -2.86 -1.99 -5.88
CA LEU A 88 -2.25 -3.25 -5.45
C LEU A 88 -1.46 -3.91 -6.58
N GLY A 89 -0.52 -4.78 -6.20
CA GLY A 89 0.05 -5.75 -7.15
C GLY A 89 1.31 -5.31 -7.89
N ALA A 90 1.94 -4.21 -7.48
CA ALA A 90 3.31 -3.93 -7.94
C ALA A 90 4.26 -5.03 -7.45
N ALA A 91 5.35 -5.31 -8.18
CA ALA A 91 6.36 -6.27 -7.72
C ALA A 91 7.22 -5.65 -6.60
N PHE A 92 7.63 -6.47 -5.63
CA PHE A 92 8.47 -6.03 -4.50
C PHE A 92 9.79 -5.39 -4.96
N ASN A 93 10.39 -5.91 -6.03
CA ASN A 93 11.61 -5.39 -6.65
C ASN A 93 11.39 -4.15 -7.55
N GLY A 94 10.15 -3.69 -7.73
CA GLY A 94 9.79 -2.55 -8.56
C GLY A 94 9.75 -2.80 -10.07
N THR A 95 9.76 -4.05 -10.55
CA THR A 95 9.71 -4.34 -12.00
C THR A 95 8.30 -4.34 -12.60
N ARG A 96 7.26 -4.29 -11.76
CA ARG A 96 5.86 -4.27 -12.18
C ARG A 96 5.10 -3.15 -11.49
N LEU A 97 4.19 -2.50 -12.22
CA LEU A 97 3.34 -1.45 -11.69
C LEU A 97 2.11 -2.01 -10.95
N GLY A 98 1.66 -1.31 -9.91
CA GLY A 98 0.41 -1.63 -9.22
C GLY A 98 -0.81 -1.19 -10.01
N LYS A 99 -1.91 -1.92 -9.88
CA LYS A 99 -3.19 -1.65 -10.55
C LYS A 99 -4.20 -1.03 -9.58
N LEU A 100 -5.05 -0.16 -10.10
CA LEU A 100 -6.17 0.39 -9.32
C LEU A 100 -7.07 -0.75 -8.84
N TYR A 101 -7.26 -0.85 -7.52
CA TYR A 101 -8.10 -1.86 -6.87
C TYR A 101 -9.43 -1.29 -6.40
N ARG A 102 -9.37 -0.12 -5.75
CA ARG A 102 -10.53 0.60 -5.23
C ARG A 102 -10.34 2.09 -5.43
N GLU A 103 -11.43 2.78 -5.71
CA GLU A 103 -11.42 4.20 -6.02
C GLU A 103 -12.13 5.01 -4.92
N ASN A 104 -11.53 6.13 -4.54
CA ASN A 104 -12.14 7.13 -3.65
C ASN A 104 -12.64 6.60 -2.29
N ILE A 105 -11.86 5.71 -1.67
CA ILE A 105 -12.21 5.04 -0.42
C ILE A 105 -11.65 5.77 0.80
N GLY A 106 -12.34 5.64 1.94
CA GLY A 106 -11.90 6.20 3.22
C GLY A 106 -11.18 5.17 4.11
N GLU A 107 -10.67 5.62 5.25
CA GLU A 107 -9.89 4.78 6.18
C GLU A 107 -10.61 3.48 6.59
N GLU A 108 -11.88 3.55 6.99
CA GLU A 108 -12.62 2.37 7.43
C GLU A 108 -12.69 1.29 6.34
N GLU A 109 -12.85 1.72 5.09
CA GLU A 109 -12.89 0.82 3.93
C GLU A 109 -11.51 0.28 3.59
N ILE A 110 -10.47 1.11 3.65
CA ILE A 110 -9.06 0.69 3.51
C ILE A 110 -8.74 -0.42 4.51
N LEU A 111 -9.06 -0.22 5.79
CA LEU A 111 -8.76 -1.18 6.86
C LEU A 111 -9.56 -2.48 6.69
N ARG A 112 -10.83 -2.37 6.28
CA ARG A 112 -11.68 -3.54 5.98
C ARG A 112 -11.09 -4.38 4.84
N GLU A 113 -10.71 -3.74 3.74
CA GLU A 113 -10.12 -4.45 2.59
C GLU A 113 -8.77 -5.07 2.97
N LEU A 114 -7.89 -4.33 3.66
CA LEU A 114 -6.60 -4.87 4.12
C LEU A 114 -6.75 -6.03 5.09
N ARG A 115 -7.73 -6.00 6.00
CA ARG A 115 -8.00 -7.11 6.92
C ARG A 115 -8.36 -8.41 6.17
N VAL A 116 -9.13 -8.31 5.09
CA VAL A 116 -9.43 -9.46 4.23
C VAL A 116 -8.20 -9.90 3.45
N LEU A 117 -7.52 -8.97 2.76
CA LEU A 117 -6.41 -9.28 1.86
C LEU A 117 -5.20 -9.87 2.60
N LEU A 118 -4.79 -9.26 3.72
CA LEU A 118 -3.64 -9.72 4.51
C LEU A 118 -3.94 -11.06 5.21
N SER A 119 -5.19 -11.31 5.62
CA SER A 119 -5.56 -12.62 6.18
C SER A 119 -5.53 -13.73 5.13
N ARG A 120 -5.96 -13.44 3.90
CA ARG A 120 -5.81 -14.37 2.78
C ARG A 120 -4.35 -14.61 2.43
N TYR A 121 -3.54 -13.54 2.33
CA TYR A 121 -2.11 -13.65 2.07
C TYR A 121 -1.42 -14.55 3.10
N ALA A 122 -1.68 -14.35 4.39
CA ALA A 122 -1.07 -15.18 5.43
C ALA A 122 -1.39 -16.68 5.33
N LYS A 123 -2.56 -17.04 4.79
CA LYS A 123 -3.03 -18.43 4.67
C LYS A 123 -2.70 -19.09 3.34
N GLU A 124 -2.70 -18.30 2.27
CA GLU A 124 -2.70 -18.79 0.89
C GLU A 124 -1.38 -18.51 0.16
N ARG A 125 -0.44 -17.74 0.73
CA ARG A 125 0.84 -17.45 0.10
C ARG A 125 1.70 -18.70 -0.09
N LEU A 126 2.48 -18.70 -1.17
CA LEU A 126 3.53 -19.70 -1.38
C LEU A 126 4.79 -19.31 -0.60
N ASP A 127 5.71 -20.26 -0.44
CA ASP A 127 6.99 -20.01 0.22
C ASP A 127 7.80 -18.96 -0.57
N GLY A 128 8.28 -17.93 0.12
CA GLY A 128 8.98 -16.78 -0.48
C GLY A 128 8.13 -15.88 -1.39
N GLU A 129 6.80 -16.05 -1.46
CA GLU A 129 5.94 -15.19 -2.26
C GLU A 129 5.71 -13.83 -1.58
N HIS A 130 5.91 -12.73 -2.32
CA HIS A 130 5.60 -11.37 -1.87
C HIS A 130 4.12 -11.02 -2.07
N PHE A 131 3.60 -10.07 -1.28
CA PHE A 131 2.20 -9.67 -1.30
C PHE A 131 1.73 -9.20 -2.68
N GLY A 132 2.59 -8.45 -3.39
CA GLY A 132 2.30 -7.97 -4.74
C GLY A 132 2.13 -9.08 -5.76
N ASP A 133 2.86 -10.19 -5.64
CA ASP A 133 2.70 -11.35 -6.53
C ASP A 133 1.48 -12.18 -6.13
N PHE A 134 1.25 -12.32 -4.82
CA PHE A 134 0.08 -12.99 -4.28
C PHE A 134 -1.23 -12.41 -4.82
N VAL A 135 -1.40 -11.07 -4.80
CA VAL A 135 -2.66 -10.45 -5.25
C VAL A 135 -2.94 -10.64 -6.75
N ILE A 136 -1.89 -10.82 -7.56
CA ILE A 136 -2.02 -11.16 -8.98
C ILE A 136 -2.40 -12.64 -9.11
N ARG A 137 -1.64 -13.54 -8.47
CA ARG A 137 -1.87 -14.99 -8.52
C ARG A 137 -3.26 -15.38 -8.01
N ALA A 138 -3.71 -14.74 -6.92
CA ALA A 138 -5.02 -14.97 -6.32
C ALA A 138 -6.18 -14.30 -7.08
N GLY A 139 -5.90 -13.62 -8.20
CA GLY A 139 -6.91 -12.98 -9.06
C GLY A 139 -7.60 -11.78 -8.41
N ILE A 140 -6.96 -11.12 -7.43
CA ILE A 140 -7.51 -9.95 -6.73
C ILE A 140 -7.42 -8.71 -7.64
N VAL A 141 -6.30 -8.54 -8.33
CA VAL A 141 -6.14 -7.56 -9.41
C VAL A 141 -5.44 -8.18 -10.60
N LYS A 142 -5.66 -7.63 -11.80
CA LYS A 142 -4.95 -8.04 -13.01
C LYS A 142 -3.53 -7.48 -13.02
N GLU A 143 -2.62 -8.18 -13.68
CA GLU A 143 -1.27 -7.70 -13.93
C GLU A 143 -1.27 -6.48 -14.86
N VAL A 144 -0.42 -5.50 -14.58
CA VAL A 144 -0.11 -4.41 -15.51
C VAL A 144 1.08 -4.85 -16.36
N THR A 145 0.82 -5.25 -17.60
CA THR A 145 1.85 -5.73 -18.54
C THR A 145 2.33 -4.65 -19.52
N ASP A 146 1.55 -3.58 -19.67
CA ASP A 146 1.86 -2.46 -20.57
C ASP A 146 1.38 -1.14 -19.95
N GLY A 147 2.08 -0.03 -20.22
CA GLY A 147 1.68 1.27 -19.68
C GLY A 147 0.25 1.70 -20.05
N THR A 148 -0.27 1.19 -21.16
CA THR A 148 -1.64 1.46 -21.63
C THR A 148 -2.73 0.70 -20.87
N ASN A 149 -2.41 -0.37 -20.14
CA ASN A 149 -3.40 -1.19 -19.41
C ASN A 149 -3.42 -0.94 -17.89
N PHE A 150 -2.88 0.20 -17.48
CA PHE A 150 -2.72 0.59 -16.07
C PHE A 150 -4.05 0.77 -15.33
N HIS A 151 -5.12 1.17 -16.04
CA HIS A 151 -6.44 1.43 -15.44
C HIS A 151 -7.57 0.46 -15.88
N ASP A 152 -7.34 -0.41 -16.88
CA ASP A 152 -8.39 -1.23 -17.54
C ASP A 152 -8.35 -2.75 -17.20
#